data_AF-A0A7V1ALM3-F1
#
_entry.id   AF-A0A7V1ALM3-F1
#
_cell.length_a   1.000
_cell.length_b   1.000
_cell.length_c   1.000
_cell.angle_alpha   90.00
_cell.angle_beta   90.00
_cell.angle_gamma   90.00
#
_symmetry.space_group_name_H-M   'P 1'
#
loop_
_entity.id
_entity.type
_entity.pdbx_description
1 polymer ?
#
loop_
_entity_poly.entity_id
_entity_poly.type
_entity_poly.pdbx_seq_one_letter_code
_entity_poly.pdbx_strand_id
1 'polypeptide(L)'
;MKKIYALLFVTILMAFGCASDNEKPSADSLLYTEALNSINSIISAYGEKNIKSLRKLTAPNLSEDIVKNLFFKKADVSFVVKIVRIKGSSVIVDLNWKGEWQLENDGKIENRGVASLVLNKETMVLLNIDGDNPFIVPASMY
;
A
#
# COMPACT_ATOMS: atom_id res chain seq x y z
N MET A 1 -25.66 43.51 34.76
CA MET A 1 -26.07 43.05 33.41
C MET A 1 -25.01 43.25 32.33
N LYS A 2 -24.20 44.33 32.32
CA LYS A 2 -23.14 44.55 31.30
C LYS A 2 -22.06 43.45 31.19
N LYS A 3 -21.71 42.77 32.30
CA LYS A 3 -20.67 41.72 32.32
C LYS A 3 -21.09 40.40 31.65
N ILE A 4 -22.40 40.13 31.57
CA ILE A 4 -22.95 38.92 30.93
C ILE A 4 -22.84 39.05 29.41
N TYR A 5 -23.10 40.23 28.85
CA TYR A 5 -22.95 40.48 27.42
C TYR A 5 -21.49 40.39 26.94
N ALA A 6 -20.53 40.80 27.78
CA ALA A 6 -19.11 40.65 27.47
C ALA A 6 -18.67 39.18 27.43
N LEU A 7 -19.20 38.34 28.33
CA LEU A 7 -18.89 36.92 28.36
C LEU A 7 -19.49 36.17 27.15
N LEU A 8 -20.70 36.56 26.72
CA LEU A 8 -21.38 36.00 25.55
C LEU A 8 -20.72 36.37 24.22
N PHE A 9 -20.08 37.54 24.15
CA PHE A 9 -19.36 37.97 22.95
C PHE A 9 -18.03 37.22 22.75
N VAL A 10 -17.35 36.86 23.85
CA VAL A 10 -16.08 36.13 23.81
C VAL A 10 -16.27 34.66 23.43
N THR A 11 -17.36 34.03 23.84
CA THR A 11 -17.69 32.64 23.44
C THR A 11 -18.10 32.53 21.98
N ILE A 12 -18.76 33.55 21.41
CA ILE A 12 -19.12 33.58 19.98
C ILE A 12 -17.86 33.70 19.09
N LEU A 13 -16.84 34.46 19.53
CA LEU A 13 -15.58 34.60 18.77
C LEU A 13 -14.74 33.31 18.72
N MET A 14 -14.85 32.44 19.72
CA MET A 14 -14.14 31.14 19.72
C MET A 14 -14.81 30.09 18.80
N ALA A 15 -16.06 30.30 18.39
CA ALA A 15 -16.79 29.35 17.53
C ALA A 15 -16.46 29.49 16.03
N PHE A 16 -15.76 30.55 15.61
CA PHE A 16 -15.35 30.76 14.21
C PHE A 16 -13.92 30.29 13.90
N GLY A 17 -13.26 29.61 14.84
CA GLY A 17 -11.85 29.21 14.75
C GLY A 17 -11.56 27.83 14.13
N CYS A 18 -12.51 27.22 13.40
CA CYS A 18 -12.28 25.97 12.67
C CYS A 18 -12.99 26.03 11.31
N ALA A 19 -12.62 26.99 10.48
CA ALA A 19 -12.76 26.82 9.04
C ALA A 19 -11.62 25.88 8.61
N SER A 20 -11.88 24.57 8.57
CA SER A 20 -10.96 23.66 7.91
C SER A 20 -10.91 24.07 6.44
N ASP A 21 -9.80 24.66 6.01
CA ASP A 21 -9.57 24.91 4.59
C ASP A 21 -9.68 23.59 3.85
N ASN A 22 -10.73 23.45 3.04
CA ASN A 22 -10.95 22.32 2.14
C ASN A 22 -10.01 22.48 0.95
N GLU A 23 -8.69 22.46 1.20
CA GLU A 23 -7.69 22.47 0.14
C GLU A 23 -7.82 21.16 -0.64
N LYS A 24 -8.13 21.28 -1.94
CA LYS A 24 -8.18 20.12 -2.82
C LYS A 24 -6.77 19.51 -2.88
N PRO A 25 -6.63 18.19 -2.68
CA PRO A 25 -5.34 17.54 -2.75
C PRO A 25 -4.71 17.76 -4.14
N SER A 26 -3.39 17.91 -4.16
CA SER A 26 -2.64 18.01 -5.42
C SER A 26 -2.77 16.70 -6.21
N ALA A 27 -2.55 16.78 -7.53
CA ALA A 27 -2.51 15.59 -8.38
C ALA A 27 -1.48 14.55 -7.88
N ASP A 28 -0.33 15.02 -7.39
CA ASP A 28 0.71 14.15 -6.84
C ASP A 28 0.27 13.49 -5.52
N SER A 29 -0.45 14.21 -4.67
CA SER A 29 -1.04 13.65 -3.44
C SER A 29 -2.09 12.59 -3.73
N LEU A 30 -2.88 12.78 -4.81
CA LEU A 30 -3.85 11.78 -5.25
C LEU A 30 -3.15 10.53 -5.78
N LEU A 31 -2.17 10.68 -6.66
CA LEU A 31 -1.39 9.56 -7.21
C LEU A 31 -0.65 8.79 -6.12
N TYR A 32 -0.09 9.48 -5.13
CA TYR A 32 0.51 8.86 -3.95
C TYR A 32 -0.50 7.95 -3.24
N THR A 33 -1.69 8.48 -2.96
CA THR A 33 -2.75 7.76 -2.25
C THR A 33 -3.25 6.56 -3.05
N GLU A 34 -3.45 6.73 -4.36
CA GLU A 34 -3.86 5.67 -5.28
C GLU A 34 -2.83 4.54 -5.36
N ALA A 35 -1.54 4.89 -5.43
CA ALA A 35 -0.46 3.91 -5.43
C ALA A 35 -0.45 3.07 -4.14
N LEU A 36 -0.58 3.72 -2.98
CA LEU A 36 -0.67 3.01 -1.69
C LEU A 36 -1.91 2.10 -1.62
N ASN A 37 -3.06 2.58 -2.08
CA ASN A 37 -4.29 1.78 -2.10
C ASN A 37 -4.17 0.56 -3.01
N SER A 38 -3.55 0.70 -4.18
CA SER A 38 -3.29 -0.41 -5.09
C SER A 38 -2.36 -1.45 -4.45
N ILE A 39 -1.26 -0.99 -3.85
CA ILE A 39 -0.30 -1.85 -3.16
C ILE A 39 -0.96 -2.62 -2.00
N ASN A 40 -1.75 -1.95 -1.16
CA ASN A 40 -2.48 -2.59 -0.07
C ASN A 40 -3.49 -3.63 -0.60
N SER A 41 -4.16 -3.34 -1.72
CA SER A 41 -5.07 -4.28 -2.37
C SER A 41 -4.34 -5.52 -2.88
N ILE A 42 -3.12 -5.36 -3.41
CA ILE A 42 -2.27 -6.49 -3.84
C ILE A 42 -1.86 -7.34 -2.64
N ILE A 43 -1.43 -6.73 -1.52
CA ILE A 43 -1.08 -7.45 -0.29
C ILE A 43 -2.27 -8.25 0.24
N SER A 44 -3.45 -7.62 0.31
CA SER A 44 -4.68 -8.30 0.77
C SER A 44 -5.04 -9.47 -0.15
N ALA A 45 -5.00 -9.26 -1.46
CA ALA A 45 -5.27 -10.31 -2.44
C ALA A 45 -4.25 -11.46 -2.37
N TYR A 46 -2.98 -11.16 -2.09
CA TYR A 46 -1.94 -12.16 -1.88
C TYR A 46 -2.22 -12.99 -0.63
N GLY A 47 -2.43 -12.35 0.52
CA GLY A 47 -2.69 -13.03 1.79
C GLY A 47 -3.96 -13.90 1.77
N GLU A 48 -5.00 -13.44 1.07
CA GLU A 48 -6.26 -14.17 0.87
C GLU A 48 -6.20 -15.19 -0.29
N LYS A 49 -5.07 -15.27 -1.01
CA LYS A 49 -4.93 -16.07 -2.25
C LYS A 49 -6.02 -15.77 -3.29
N ASN A 50 -6.47 -14.52 -3.38
CA ASN A 50 -7.48 -14.09 -4.33
C ASN A 50 -6.90 -13.91 -5.74
N ILE A 51 -6.79 -15.02 -6.48
CA ILE A 51 -6.22 -15.08 -7.84
C ILE A 51 -6.88 -14.08 -8.80
N LYS A 52 -8.20 -13.90 -8.71
CA LYS A 52 -8.93 -12.96 -9.57
C LYS A 52 -8.47 -11.52 -9.35
N SER A 53 -8.31 -11.13 -8.10
CA SER A 53 -7.81 -9.79 -7.74
C SER A 53 -6.35 -9.61 -8.14
N LEU A 54 -5.49 -10.61 -7.90
CA LEU A 54 -4.08 -10.57 -8.33
C LEU A 54 -3.95 -10.35 -9.85
N ARG A 55 -4.72 -11.09 -10.66
CA ARG A 55 -4.74 -10.92 -12.13
C ARG A 55 -5.25 -9.56 -12.59
N LYS A 56 -6.12 -8.91 -11.81
CA LYS A 56 -6.64 -7.57 -12.12
C LYS A 56 -5.65 -6.47 -11.73
N LEU A 57 -4.92 -6.66 -10.64
CA LEU A 57 -4.05 -5.66 -10.03
C LEU A 57 -2.59 -5.73 -10.50
N THR A 58 -2.21 -6.79 -11.22
CA THR A 58 -0.83 -7.02 -11.66
C THR A 58 -0.77 -7.37 -13.15
N ALA A 59 0.35 -7.09 -13.78
CA ALA A 59 0.58 -7.46 -15.18
C ALA A 59 0.54 -8.99 -15.35
N PRO A 60 0.10 -9.53 -16.51
CA PRO A 60 -0.15 -10.96 -16.68
C PRO A 60 1.02 -11.86 -16.31
N ASN A 61 2.25 -11.51 -16.73
CA ASN A 61 3.46 -12.27 -16.42
C ASN A 61 3.73 -12.30 -14.91
N LEU A 62 3.67 -11.14 -14.25
CA LEU A 62 3.89 -11.03 -12.82
C LEU A 62 2.78 -11.75 -12.02
N SER A 63 1.53 -11.65 -12.47
CA SER A 63 0.42 -12.36 -11.84
C SER A 63 0.63 -13.87 -11.86
N GLU A 64 1.04 -14.44 -12.99
CA GLU A 64 1.24 -15.88 -13.10
C GLU A 64 2.40 -16.35 -12.22
N ASP A 65 3.47 -15.57 -12.11
CA ASP A 65 4.58 -15.86 -11.21
C ASP A 65 4.13 -15.81 -9.74
N ILE A 66 3.37 -14.81 -9.32
CA ILE A 66 2.82 -14.72 -7.96
C ILE A 66 1.89 -15.91 -7.67
N VAL A 67 0.97 -16.23 -8.60
CA VAL A 67 -0.03 -17.29 -8.42
C VAL A 67 0.63 -18.66 -8.25
N LYS A 68 1.70 -18.95 -9.01
CA LYS A 68 2.47 -20.19 -8.86
C LYS A 68 3.14 -20.31 -7.49
N ASN A 69 3.40 -19.19 -6.81
CA ASN A 69 4.07 -19.15 -5.51
C ASN A 69 3.12 -19.07 -4.30
N LEU A 70 1.81 -19.31 -4.48
CA LEU A 70 0.82 -19.30 -3.40
C LEU A 70 0.80 -20.60 -2.56
N PHE A 71 1.97 -21.19 -2.28
CA PHE A 71 2.14 -22.46 -1.56
C PHE A 71 2.32 -22.31 -0.03
N PHE A 72 1.56 -21.41 0.58
CA PHE A 72 1.55 -21.19 2.03
C PHE A 72 0.14 -21.39 2.59
N LYS A 73 -0.02 -21.84 3.83
CA LYS A 73 -1.31 -21.86 4.53
C LYS A 73 -1.79 -20.45 4.88
N LYS A 74 -0.89 -19.62 5.39
CA LYS A 74 -1.13 -18.21 5.72
C LYS A 74 0.12 -17.39 5.41
N ALA A 75 -0.07 -16.17 4.92
CA ALA A 75 1.01 -15.20 4.74
C ALA A 75 0.64 -13.87 5.40
N ASP A 76 1.60 -13.24 6.05
CA ASP A 76 1.54 -11.86 6.48
C ASP A 76 2.70 -11.11 5.84
N VAL A 77 2.39 -10.14 4.98
CA VAL A 77 3.39 -9.35 4.26
C VAL A 77 3.10 -7.88 4.54
N SER A 78 4.11 -7.17 5.04
CA SER A 78 3.99 -5.76 5.41
C SER A 78 5.04 -4.93 4.69
N PHE A 79 4.62 -3.73 4.27
CA PHE A 79 5.47 -2.78 3.56
C PHE A 79 5.67 -1.50 4.36
N VAL A 80 6.90 -0.99 4.29
CA VAL A 80 7.29 0.33 4.80
C VAL A 80 7.75 1.16 3.62
N VAL A 81 6.85 1.99 3.08
CA VAL A 81 7.14 2.87 1.96
C VAL A 81 8.19 3.89 2.36
N LYS A 82 9.19 4.07 1.49
CA LYS A 82 10.28 5.03 1.65
C LYS A 82 10.06 6.25 0.79
N ILE A 83 9.72 6.04 -0.48
CA ILE A 83 9.49 7.13 -1.41
C ILE A 83 8.56 6.67 -2.53
N VAL A 84 7.76 7.60 -3.04
CA VAL A 84 6.96 7.44 -4.24
C VAL A 84 7.47 8.43 -5.27
N ARG A 85 7.80 7.94 -6.46
CA ARG A 85 8.36 8.73 -7.56
C ARG A 85 7.45 8.62 -8.78
N ILE A 86 7.07 9.74 -9.35
CA ILE A 86 6.29 9.78 -10.60
C ILE A 86 7.28 9.99 -11.75
N LYS A 87 7.37 9.03 -12.67
CA LYS A 87 8.30 9.08 -13.81
C LYS A 87 7.58 8.68 -15.09
N GLY A 88 7.30 9.66 -15.95
CA GLY A 88 6.58 9.43 -17.21
C GLY A 88 5.21 8.80 -16.95
N SER A 89 4.98 7.61 -17.52
CA SER A 89 3.77 6.81 -17.38
C SER A 89 3.79 5.82 -16.20
N SER A 90 4.76 5.95 -15.30
CA SER A 90 4.92 5.05 -14.15
C SER A 90 4.93 5.79 -12.81
N VAL A 91 4.41 5.11 -11.79
CA VAL A 91 4.59 5.45 -10.37
C VAL A 91 5.47 4.37 -9.75
N ILE A 92 6.62 4.76 -9.22
CA ILE A 92 7.61 3.85 -8.64
C ILE A 92 7.56 4.03 -7.13
N VAL A 93 7.29 2.94 -6.40
CA VAL A 93 7.21 2.94 -4.94
C VAL A 93 8.38 2.13 -4.39
N ASP A 94 9.36 2.81 -3.81
CA ASP A 94 10.48 2.16 -3.15
C ASP A 94 10.09 1.87 -1.71
N LEU A 95 10.31 0.63 -1.27
CA LEU A 95 9.87 0.18 0.04
C LEU A 95 10.81 -0.88 0.62
N ASN A 96 10.76 -0.99 1.94
CA ASN A 96 11.23 -2.18 2.64
C ASN A 96 10.04 -3.08 2.89
N TRP A 97 10.25 -4.39 2.85
CA TRP A 97 9.20 -5.36 3.15
C TRP A 97 9.65 -6.40 4.17
N LYS A 98 8.68 -6.96 4.88
CA LYS A 98 8.82 -8.15 5.73
C LYS A 98 7.69 -9.11 5.42
N GLY A 99 8.01 -10.40 5.35
CA GLY A 99 7.05 -11.46 5.10
C GLY A 99 7.21 -12.58 6.11
N GLU A 100 6.10 -13.10 6.58
CA GLU A 100 6.00 -14.30 7.42
C GLU A 100 5.03 -15.26 6.74
N TRP A 101 5.46 -16.50 6.52
CA TRP A 101 4.67 -17.55 5.88
C TRP A 101 4.55 -18.75 6.78
N GLN A 102 3.32 -19.17 7.03
CA GLN A 102 3.02 -20.50 7.56
C GLN A 102 2.82 -21.45 6.39
N LEU A 103 3.59 -22.52 6.31
CA LEU A 103 3.50 -23.54 5.28
C LEU A 103 2.43 -24.59 5.62
N GLU A 104 2.06 -25.41 4.63
CA GLU A 104 1.08 -26.50 4.81
C GLU A 104 1.57 -27.59 5.78
N ASN A 105 2.88 -27.75 5.94
CA ASN A 105 3.50 -28.68 6.88
C ASN A 105 3.74 -28.07 8.28
N ASP A 106 3.05 -26.98 8.60
CA ASP A 106 3.22 -26.17 9.82
C ASP A 106 4.61 -25.54 10.01
N GLY A 107 5.48 -25.63 9.01
CA GLY A 107 6.73 -24.87 8.94
C GLY A 107 6.46 -23.36 8.92
N LYS A 108 7.39 -22.59 9.47
CA LYS A 108 7.36 -21.12 9.42
C LYS A 108 8.60 -20.61 8.71
N ILE A 109 8.40 -19.66 7.80
CA ILE A 109 9.46 -18.97 7.08
C ILE A 109 9.27 -17.48 7.27
N GLU A 110 10.35 -16.77 7.51
CA GLU A 110 10.37 -15.31 7.58
C GLU A 110 11.42 -14.79 6.62
N ASN A 111 11.13 -13.66 5.98
CA ASN A 111 12.12 -12.97 5.16
C ASN A 111 11.83 -11.47 5.13
N ARG A 112 12.82 -10.71 4.68
CA ARG A 112 12.71 -9.26 4.49
C ARG A 112 13.62 -8.83 3.36
N GLY A 113 13.28 -7.72 2.73
CA GLY A 113 14.05 -7.21 1.62
C GLY A 113 13.72 -5.77 1.28
N VAL A 114 14.26 -5.33 0.16
CA VAL A 114 14.01 -4.01 -0.42
C VAL A 114 13.54 -4.20 -1.86
N ALA A 115 12.51 -3.46 -2.26
CA ALA A 115 11.94 -3.54 -3.59
C ALA A 115 11.53 -2.17 -4.10
N SER A 116 11.49 -2.04 -5.43
CA SER A 116 10.78 -0.95 -6.12
C SER A 116 9.58 -1.55 -6.85
N LEU A 117 8.38 -1.15 -6.46
CA LEU A 117 7.14 -1.54 -7.13
C LEU A 117 6.85 -0.55 -8.24
N VAL A 118 6.80 -1.03 -9.49
CA VAL A 118 6.58 -0.19 -10.68
C VAL A 118 5.13 -0.32 -11.10
N LEU A 119 4.33 0.71 -10.83
CA LEU A 119 2.91 0.78 -11.17
C LEU A 119 2.71 1.57 -12.48
N ASN A 120 1.72 1.17 -13.27
CA ASN A 120 1.21 2.01 -14.35
C ASN A 120 0.50 3.23 -13.75
N LYS A 121 0.83 4.44 -14.18
CA LYS A 121 0.27 5.68 -13.62
C LYS A 121 -1.24 5.84 -13.82
N GLU A 122 -1.79 5.33 -14.92
CA GLU A 122 -3.20 5.51 -15.26
C GLU A 122 -4.09 4.45 -14.61
N THR A 123 -3.59 3.22 -14.51
CA THR A 123 -4.38 2.07 -14.04
C THR A 123 -4.01 1.60 -12.65
N MET A 124 -2.86 2.03 -12.12
CA MET A 124 -2.24 1.53 -10.88
C MET A 124 -1.99 0.03 -10.87
N VAL A 125 -1.97 -0.62 -12.04
CA VAL A 125 -1.57 -2.02 -12.18
C VAL A 125 -0.08 -2.15 -11.94
N LEU A 126 0.32 -3.12 -11.11
CA LEU A 126 1.73 -3.45 -10.88
C LEU A 126 2.33 -4.12 -12.12
N LEU A 127 3.24 -3.41 -12.78
CA LEU A 127 3.90 -3.84 -13.99
C LEU A 127 5.13 -4.68 -13.72
N ASN A 128 5.93 -4.29 -12.72
CA ASN A 128 7.18 -4.93 -12.39
C ASN A 128 7.55 -4.77 -10.91
N ILE A 129 8.44 -5.64 -10.45
CA ILE A 129 9.08 -5.56 -9.14
C ILE A 129 10.58 -5.59 -9.37
N ASP A 130 11.28 -4.49 -9.07
CA ASP A 130 12.73 -4.44 -9.10
C ASP A 130 13.29 -4.74 -7.70
N GLY A 131 14.29 -5.63 -7.61
CA GLY A 131 14.90 -6.04 -6.33
C GLY A 131 14.29 -7.33 -5.76
N ASP A 132 14.21 -7.43 -4.44
CA ASP A 132 13.71 -8.63 -3.76
C ASP A 132 12.19 -8.73 -3.89
N ASN A 133 11.66 -9.83 -4.41
CA ASN A 133 10.22 -9.98 -4.62
C ASN A 133 9.50 -10.41 -3.32
N PRO A 134 8.62 -9.56 -2.74
CA PRO A 134 7.91 -9.86 -1.49
C PRO A 134 6.82 -10.94 -1.64
N PHE A 135 6.46 -11.31 -2.87
CA PHE A 135 5.37 -12.24 -3.15
C PHE A 135 5.87 -13.65 -3.49
N ILE A 136 7.18 -13.89 -3.40
CA ILE A 136 7.78 -15.22 -3.54
C ILE A 136 8.10 -15.73 -2.14
N VAL A 137 7.51 -16.87 -1.78
CA VAL A 137 7.91 -17.58 -0.56
C VAL A 137 9.34 -18.06 -0.75
N PRO A 138 10.28 -17.72 0.15
CA PRO A 138 11.64 -18.23 0.06
C PRO A 138 11.62 -19.76 0.06
N ALA A 139 12.39 -20.38 -0.84
CA ALA A 139 12.69 -21.79 -0.68
C ALA A 139 13.41 -21.94 0.66
N SER A 140 12.89 -22.77 1.57
CA SER A 140 13.69 -23.24 2.70
C SER A 140 14.97 -23.81 2.12
N MET A 141 16.14 -23.28 2.48
CA MET A 141 17.38 -24.01 2.26
C MET A 141 17.26 -25.27 3.12
N TYR A 142 16.84 -26.37 2.46
CA TYR A 142 16.82 -27.78 2.83
C TYR A 142 16.64 -28.14 4.31
#